data_AF-C1DH85-F1
#
_entry.id   AF-C1DH85-F1
#
_cell.length_a   1.000
_cell.length_b   1.000
_cell.length_c   1.000
_cell.angle_alpha   90.00
_cell.angle_beta   90.00
_cell.angle_gamma   90.00
#
_symmetry.space_group_name_H-M   'P 1'
#
loop_
_entity.id
_entity.type
_entity.pdbx_description
1 polymer ?
#
loop_
_entity_poly.entity_id
_entity_poly.type
_entity_poly.pdbx_seq_one_letter_code
_entity_poly.pdbx_strand_id
1 'polypeptide(L)'
;MKPPAAKKIVSLLAGIALAVAGALFTDIRPPATFGEAKRIARDIHADDPLTFYCGCRYQGNRIDLASCGYRPRKNPQRAGRLEWEHVVPAWVIGHQRQCWKKGGRDHCTANDPVFARAEADLHNLVPAIGEVNGDRSNFGFAMLGGSSGQYGQCRMVVDFQARKAMPPEEVRGAVARIQLYMHDRYGLRLSRQDRQLYEAWNRQYPVSARERRRNREIACRMGWGNPYVGEVELWRCGFAGAMTGLLDTARRLIRDTLDNLLDTLPKR
;
A
#
# COMPACT_ATOMS: atom_id res chain seq x y z
N MET A 1 33.59 -46.20 20.57
CA MET A 1 32.37 -46.81 19.99
C MET A 1 31.79 -45.85 18.94
N LYS A 2 31.68 -46.27 17.66
CA LYS A 2 31.04 -45.45 16.61
C LYS A 2 29.54 -45.31 16.94
N PRO A 3 28.95 -44.09 16.88
CA PRO A 3 27.52 -43.95 17.12
C PRO A 3 26.74 -44.76 16.05
N PRO A 4 25.63 -45.44 16.44
CA PRO A 4 24.85 -46.25 15.52
C PRO A 4 24.37 -45.40 14.34
N ALA A 5 24.38 -45.95 13.14
CA ALA A 5 24.04 -45.24 11.90
C ALA A 5 22.72 -44.46 11.99
N ALA A 6 21.74 -44.97 12.74
CA ALA A 6 20.48 -44.30 13.05
C ALA A 6 20.64 -42.94 13.75
N LYS A 7 21.58 -42.80 14.71
CA LYS A 7 21.83 -41.51 15.38
C LYS A 7 22.44 -40.49 14.43
N LYS A 8 23.29 -40.92 13.48
CA LYS A 8 23.86 -40.02 12.46
C LYS A 8 22.80 -39.54 11.47
N ILE A 9 21.88 -40.41 11.07
CA ILE A 9 20.75 -40.07 10.19
C ILE A 9 19.80 -39.09 10.88
N VAL A 10 19.44 -39.35 12.15
CA VAL A 10 18.57 -38.44 12.93
C VAL A 10 19.23 -37.07 13.12
N SER A 11 20.52 -37.01 13.45
CA SER A 11 21.24 -35.73 13.58
C SER A 11 21.38 -34.99 12.26
N LEU A 12 21.56 -35.70 11.13
CA LEU A 12 21.61 -35.10 9.81
C LEU A 12 20.24 -34.55 9.39
N LEU A 13 19.17 -35.30 9.60
CA LEU A 13 17.80 -34.86 9.33
C LEU A 13 17.40 -33.67 10.22
N ALA A 14 17.78 -33.68 11.50
CA ALA A 14 17.57 -32.55 12.39
C ALA A 14 18.35 -31.30 11.95
N GLY A 15 19.59 -31.47 11.49
CA GLY A 15 20.40 -30.38 10.94
C GLY A 15 19.82 -29.79 9.64
N ILE A 16 19.33 -30.64 8.74
CA ILE A 16 18.64 -30.22 7.51
C ILE A 16 17.33 -29.50 7.85
N ALA A 17 16.53 -30.03 8.78
CA ALA A 17 15.29 -29.39 9.22
C ALA A 17 15.55 -28.00 9.84
N LEU A 18 16.62 -27.85 10.63
CA LEU A 18 17.00 -26.57 11.22
C LEU A 18 17.51 -25.56 10.17
N ALA A 19 18.29 -26.02 9.18
CA ALA A 19 18.77 -25.19 8.08
C ALA A 19 17.63 -24.76 7.14
N VAL A 20 16.68 -25.65 6.86
CA VAL A 20 15.47 -25.35 6.08
C VAL A 20 14.57 -24.39 6.87
N ALA A 21 14.38 -24.60 8.17
CA ALA A 21 13.64 -23.66 9.02
C ALA A 21 14.30 -22.26 9.02
N GLY A 22 15.63 -22.18 9.09
CA GLY A 22 16.36 -20.92 9.00
C GLY A 22 16.23 -20.21 7.65
N ALA A 23 16.12 -20.95 6.55
CA ALA A 23 15.93 -20.41 5.20
C ALA A 23 14.47 -20.00 4.89
N LEU A 24 13.50 -20.49 5.66
CA LEU A 24 12.07 -20.18 5.50
C LEU A 24 11.67 -18.82 6.11
N PHE A 25 12.52 -18.22 6.95
CA PHE A 25 12.34 -16.85 7.41
C PHE A 25 13.03 -15.90 6.44
N THR A 26 12.31 -15.51 5.38
CA THR A 26 12.75 -14.35 4.59
C THR A 26 12.85 -13.15 5.50
N ASP A 27 14.04 -12.57 5.61
CA ASP A 27 14.29 -11.32 6.32
C ASP A 27 13.56 -10.18 5.59
N ILE A 28 12.31 -9.91 6.00
CA ILE A 28 11.52 -8.80 5.45
C ILE A 28 12.16 -7.51 5.95
N ARG A 29 12.78 -6.76 5.02
CA ARG A 29 13.39 -5.46 5.29
C ARG A 29 12.51 -4.35 4.71
N PRO A 30 11.79 -3.60 5.56
CA PRO A 30 11.08 -2.40 5.11
C PRO A 30 12.06 -1.43 4.43
N PRO A 31 11.60 -0.66 3.41
CA PRO A 31 12.42 0.36 2.80
C PRO A 31 12.90 1.37 3.85
N ALA A 32 14.21 1.64 3.85
CA ALA A 32 14.82 2.58 4.79
C ALA A 32 14.69 4.03 4.30
N THR A 33 14.49 4.23 3.00
CA THR A 33 14.47 5.56 2.38
C THR A 33 13.27 5.75 1.47
N PHE A 34 12.86 7.00 1.26
CA PHE A 34 11.81 7.32 0.30
C PHE A 34 12.15 6.89 -1.14
N GLY A 35 13.42 6.97 -1.53
CA GLY A 35 13.87 6.52 -2.85
C GLY A 35 13.66 5.01 -3.05
N GLU A 36 13.97 4.22 -2.03
CA GLU A 36 13.71 2.78 -2.01
C GLU A 36 12.21 2.47 -2.01
N ALA A 37 11.44 3.14 -1.15
CA ALA A 37 10.00 2.97 -1.09
C ALA A 37 9.32 3.24 -2.44
N LYS A 38 9.74 4.28 -3.17
CA LYS A 38 9.25 4.56 -4.54
C LYS A 38 9.58 3.46 -5.55
N ARG A 39 10.71 2.76 -5.41
CA ARG A 39 11.04 1.61 -6.28
C ARG A 39 10.07 0.47 -6.00
N ILE A 40 9.92 0.08 -4.74
CA ILE A 40 9.04 -1.01 -4.33
C ILE A 40 7.57 -0.68 -4.66
N ALA A 41 7.15 0.56 -4.48
CA ALA A 41 5.78 0.98 -4.80
C ALA A 41 5.48 0.87 -6.30
N ARG A 42 6.46 1.06 -7.20
CA ARG A 42 6.26 0.81 -8.64
C ARG A 42 5.92 -0.65 -8.90
N ASP A 43 6.58 -1.57 -8.23
CA ASP A 43 6.35 -3.01 -8.40
C ASP A 43 4.95 -3.40 -7.90
N ILE A 44 4.54 -2.90 -6.73
CA ILE A 44 3.20 -3.14 -6.14
C ILE A 44 2.06 -2.66 -7.04
N HIS A 45 2.30 -1.59 -7.80
CA HIS A 45 1.29 -0.99 -8.66
C HIS A 45 1.40 -1.42 -10.14
N ALA A 46 2.30 -2.36 -10.48
CA ALA A 46 2.58 -2.74 -11.85
C ALA A 46 1.38 -3.39 -12.57
N ASP A 47 0.65 -4.27 -11.87
CA ASP A 47 -0.49 -5.01 -12.44
C ASP A 47 -1.76 -4.15 -12.63
N ASP A 48 -1.78 -2.97 -12.03
CA ASP A 48 -2.96 -2.10 -11.98
C ASP A 48 -2.55 -0.62 -11.94
N PRO A 49 -1.92 -0.13 -13.04
CA PRO A 49 -1.24 1.17 -13.08
C PRO A 49 -2.24 2.31 -13.31
N LEU A 50 -3.11 2.53 -12.31
CA LEU A 50 -4.07 3.64 -12.27
C LEU A 50 -3.70 4.62 -11.16
N THR A 51 -3.77 5.92 -11.45
CA THR A 51 -3.60 6.95 -10.43
C THR A 51 -4.69 6.84 -9.37
N PHE A 52 -4.31 7.12 -8.13
CA PHE A 52 -5.12 6.87 -6.95
C PHE A 52 -6.39 7.72 -6.94
N TYR A 53 -6.27 9.04 -7.07
CA TYR A 53 -7.44 9.91 -7.00
C TYR A 53 -8.31 9.87 -8.26
N CYS A 54 -7.70 9.85 -9.45
CA CYS A 54 -8.43 10.09 -10.71
C CYS A 54 -8.56 8.86 -11.61
N GLY A 55 -7.95 7.72 -11.27
CA GLY A 55 -8.08 6.49 -12.05
C GLY A 55 -7.43 6.55 -13.45
N CYS A 56 -6.48 7.45 -13.69
CA CYS A 56 -5.82 7.57 -15.00
C CYS A 56 -4.75 6.51 -15.17
N ARG A 57 -4.69 5.88 -16.34
CA ARG A 57 -3.61 4.96 -16.70
C ARG A 57 -2.28 5.70 -16.76
N TYR A 58 -1.20 5.02 -16.36
CA TYR A 58 0.16 5.53 -16.50
C TYR A 58 1.12 4.43 -16.92
N GLN A 59 2.24 4.83 -17.53
CA GLN A 59 3.35 3.94 -17.87
C GLN A 59 4.66 4.60 -17.46
N GLY A 60 5.44 3.92 -16.62
CA GLY A 60 6.64 4.53 -16.03
C GLY A 60 6.28 5.82 -15.29
N ASN A 61 6.81 6.95 -15.76
CA ASN A 61 6.53 8.27 -15.20
C ASN A 61 5.47 9.08 -15.97
N ARG A 62 4.93 8.57 -17.09
CA ARG A 62 4.01 9.29 -17.97
C ARG A 62 2.56 8.90 -17.68
N ILE A 63 1.68 9.89 -17.57
CA ILE A 63 0.25 9.68 -17.37
C ILE A 63 -0.50 9.87 -18.69
N ASP A 64 -1.44 8.96 -18.98
CA ASP A 64 -2.44 9.13 -20.02
C ASP A 64 -3.67 9.85 -19.42
N LEU A 65 -3.72 11.17 -19.59
CA LEU A 65 -4.82 12.00 -19.08
C LEU A 65 -6.15 11.73 -19.79
N ALA A 66 -6.12 11.25 -21.03
CA ALA A 66 -7.32 10.96 -21.81
C ALA A 66 -8.03 9.71 -21.28
N SER A 67 -7.28 8.72 -20.77
CA SER A 67 -7.82 7.45 -20.24
C SER A 67 -8.86 7.60 -19.12
N CYS A 68 -8.91 8.75 -18.47
CA CYS A 68 -9.80 9.08 -17.34
C CYS A 68 -10.53 10.41 -17.55
N GLY A 69 -10.42 11.05 -18.73
CA GLY A 69 -11.02 12.36 -18.99
C GLY A 69 -10.48 13.49 -18.11
N TYR A 70 -9.23 13.40 -17.63
CA TYR A 70 -8.61 14.45 -16.82
C TYR A 70 -8.30 15.69 -17.68
N ARG A 71 -8.60 16.87 -17.13
CA ARG A 71 -8.24 18.15 -17.75
C ARG A 71 -7.32 18.92 -16.80
N PRO A 72 -6.09 19.27 -17.23
CA PRO A 72 -5.20 20.07 -16.41
C PRO A 72 -5.85 21.40 -16.02
N ARG A 73 -5.68 21.78 -14.75
CA ARG A 73 -6.25 23.02 -14.22
C ARG A 73 -5.37 24.22 -14.51
N LYS A 74 -4.05 24.08 -14.33
CA LYS A 74 -3.05 25.17 -14.51
C LYS A 74 -1.70 24.71 -15.06
N ASN A 75 -1.27 23.48 -14.83
CA ASN A 75 0.07 22.99 -15.11
C ASN A 75 0.01 21.64 -15.85
N PRO A 76 -0.19 21.67 -17.19
CA PRO A 76 -0.24 20.48 -18.02
C PRO A 76 1.03 19.62 -17.95
N GLN A 77 2.19 20.26 -17.77
CA GLN A 77 3.49 19.57 -17.69
C GLN A 77 3.57 18.69 -16.43
N ARG A 78 3.13 19.22 -15.28
CA ARG A 78 3.06 18.47 -14.03
C ARG A 78 1.91 17.46 -14.04
N ALA A 79 0.80 17.77 -14.70
CA ALA A 79 -0.30 16.81 -14.90
C ALA A 79 0.15 15.58 -15.72
N GLY A 80 1.05 15.78 -16.70
CA GLY A 80 1.54 14.68 -17.55
C GLY A 80 2.48 13.68 -16.86
N ARG A 81 2.89 13.92 -15.60
CA ARG A 81 3.83 13.05 -14.88
C ARG A 81 3.27 12.46 -13.59
N LEU A 82 3.73 11.25 -13.30
CA LEU A 82 3.45 10.55 -12.05
C LEU A 82 4.24 11.16 -10.90
N GLU A 83 3.56 11.43 -9.79
CA GLU A 83 4.20 11.76 -8.52
C GLU A 83 3.68 10.81 -7.43
N TRP A 84 4.59 10.35 -6.57
CA TRP A 84 4.22 9.50 -5.43
C TRP A 84 3.66 10.37 -4.33
N GLU A 85 2.37 10.19 -4.05
CA GLU A 85 1.61 10.93 -3.06
C GLU A 85 1.79 10.32 -1.67
N HIS A 86 2.05 11.18 -0.70
CA HIS A 86 1.93 10.88 0.72
C HIS A 86 0.52 11.23 1.17
N VAL A 87 -0.37 10.24 1.32
CA VAL A 87 -1.80 10.48 1.67
C VAL A 87 -1.90 11.24 2.99
N VAL A 88 -1.17 10.82 4.03
CA VAL A 88 -0.75 11.69 5.14
C VAL A 88 0.50 12.45 4.69
N PRO A 89 0.45 13.78 4.49
CA PRO A 89 1.58 14.54 3.96
C PRO A 89 2.83 14.40 4.83
N ALA A 90 4.01 14.40 4.22
CA ALA A 90 5.29 14.44 4.93
C ALA A 90 5.37 15.62 5.93
N TRP A 91 4.72 16.74 5.62
CA TRP A 91 4.58 17.86 6.55
C TRP A 91 3.85 17.47 7.84
N VAL A 92 2.76 16.69 7.78
CA VAL A 92 2.04 16.23 8.99
C VAL A 92 2.93 15.33 9.85
N ILE A 93 3.73 14.47 9.21
CA ILE A 93 4.69 13.58 9.88
C ILE A 93 5.79 14.37 10.59
N GLY A 94 6.24 15.48 9.99
CA GLY A 94 7.52 16.10 10.32
C GLY A 94 7.48 17.51 10.93
N HIS A 95 6.49 18.36 10.63
CA HIS A 95 6.59 19.80 10.90
C HIS A 95 6.78 20.20 12.37
N GLN A 96 6.39 19.34 13.31
CA GLN A 96 6.56 19.58 14.75
C GLN A 96 7.90 19.05 15.29
N ARG A 97 8.64 18.26 14.49
CA ARG A 97 9.90 17.64 14.89
C ARG A 97 11.04 18.65 14.86
N GLN A 98 12.03 18.43 15.71
CA GLN A 98 13.23 19.28 15.77
C GLN A 98 14.03 19.25 14.47
N CYS A 99 14.10 18.10 13.78
CA CYS A 99 14.76 18.00 12.47
C CYS A 99 14.17 18.98 11.45
N TRP A 100 12.85 19.21 11.50
CA TRP A 100 12.15 20.05 10.53
C TRP A 100 12.44 21.52 10.77
N LYS A 101 12.55 21.92 12.04
CA LYS A 101 12.97 23.28 12.42
C LYS A 101 14.40 23.57 11.99
N LYS A 102 15.27 22.55 11.98
CA LYS A 102 16.69 22.68 11.62
C LYS A 102 16.95 22.76 10.11
N GLY A 103 16.13 22.12 9.29
CA GLY A 103 16.36 22.13 7.84
C GLY A 103 15.25 21.51 6.99
N GLY A 104 14.00 21.55 7.48
CA GLY A 104 12.84 21.07 6.76
C GLY A 104 12.85 19.56 6.52
N ARG A 105 12.16 19.16 5.44
CA ARG A 105 11.96 17.76 5.06
C ARG A 105 13.28 17.03 4.83
N ASP A 106 14.17 17.60 4.02
CA ASP A 106 15.43 16.95 3.63
C ASP A 106 16.32 16.67 4.85
N HIS A 107 16.39 17.61 5.79
CA HIS A 107 17.11 17.39 7.05
C HIS A 107 16.44 16.30 7.89
N CYS A 108 15.12 16.19 7.92
CA CYS A 108 14.42 15.09 8.60
C CYS A 108 14.68 13.74 7.94
N THR A 109 14.63 13.66 6.61
CA THR A 109 14.92 12.43 5.86
C THR A 109 16.32 11.91 6.18
N ALA A 110 17.31 12.81 6.33
CA ALA A 110 18.69 12.42 6.61
C ALA A 110 18.98 12.12 8.09
N ASN A 111 18.29 12.79 9.03
CA ASN A 111 18.73 12.83 10.43
C ASN A 111 17.68 12.40 11.47
N ASP A 112 16.44 12.12 11.08
CA ASP A 112 15.42 11.60 11.99
C ASP A 112 14.93 10.21 11.51
N PRO A 113 15.42 9.11 12.10
CA PRO A 113 15.05 7.75 11.70
C PRO A 113 13.56 7.44 11.83
N VAL A 114 12.84 8.13 12.71
CA VAL A 114 11.38 7.95 12.85
C VAL A 114 10.68 8.65 11.69
N PHE A 115 11.11 9.86 11.32
CA PHE A 115 10.60 10.54 10.13
C PHE A 115 10.90 9.75 8.86
N ALA A 116 12.15 9.33 8.65
CA ALA A 116 12.56 8.57 7.46
C ALA A 116 11.73 7.28 7.29
N ARG A 117 11.48 6.56 8.39
CA ARG A 117 10.64 5.35 8.39
C ARG A 117 9.17 5.64 8.08
N ALA A 118 8.63 6.75 8.57
CA ALA A 118 7.25 7.16 8.28
C ALA A 118 7.09 7.68 6.85
N GLU A 119 8.09 8.39 6.34
CA GLU A 119 8.14 8.86 4.96
C GLU A 119 8.26 7.70 3.96
N ALA A 120 9.00 6.65 4.32
CA ALA A 120 9.18 5.44 3.51
C ALA A 120 8.04 4.42 3.65
N ASP A 121 7.02 4.68 4.48
CA ASP A 121 5.93 3.73 4.69
C ASP A 121 5.07 3.55 3.43
N LEU A 122 5.17 2.37 2.83
CA LEU A 122 4.46 2.01 1.60
C LEU A 122 2.93 2.09 1.75
N HIS A 123 2.38 1.88 2.94
CA HIS A 123 0.93 2.01 3.15
C HIS A 123 0.44 3.43 2.86
N ASN A 124 1.30 4.44 3.03
CA ASN A 124 1.03 5.86 2.80
C ASN A 124 1.37 6.37 1.40
N LEU A 125 1.97 5.52 0.54
CA LEU A 125 2.43 5.91 -0.79
C LEU A 125 1.51 5.41 -1.89
N VAL A 126 0.96 6.34 -2.67
CA VAL A 126 0.06 6.02 -3.79
C VAL A 126 0.44 6.77 -5.07
N PRO A 127 0.21 6.20 -6.27
CA PRO A 127 0.48 6.88 -7.53
C PRO A 127 -0.52 8.04 -7.73
N ALA A 128 -0.07 9.26 -8.02
CA ALA A 128 -0.96 10.39 -8.26
C ALA A 128 -0.54 11.21 -9.50
N ILE A 129 -1.52 11.90 -10.08
CA ILE A 129 -1.27 12.95 -11.07
C ILE A 129 -0.48 14.06 -10.38
N GLY A 130 0.66 14.46 -10.95
CA GLY A 130 1.53 15.44 -10.32
C GLY A 130 0.84 16.77 -10.03
N GLU A 131 -0.03 17.25 -10.92
CA GLU A 131 -0.81 18.47 -10.67
C GLU A 131 -1.74 18.32 -9.46
N VAL A 132 -2.44 17.18 -9.33
CA VAL A 132 -3.32 16.91 -8.18
C VAL A 132 -2.52 16.82 -6.88
N ASN A 133 -1.39 16.11 -6.87
CA ASN A 133 -0.47 16.05 -5.73
C ASN A 133 -0.03 17.47 -5.34
N GLY A 134 0.37 18.28 -6.33
CA GLY A 134 0.77 19.66 -6.15
C GLY A 134 -0.30 20.57 -5.56
N ASP A 135 -1.51 20.51 -6.12
CA ASP A 135 -2.62 21.33 -5.69
C ASP A 135 -3.14 20.90 -4.31
N ARG A 136 -3.16 19.59 -4.02
CA ARG A 136 -3.51 19.07 -2.70
C ARG A 136 -2.52 19.50 -1.63
N SER A 137 -1.23 19.64 -1.97
CA SER A 137 -0.21 20.17 -1.06
C SER A 137 -0.21 19.42 0.29
N ASN A 138 -0.23 20.12 1.42
CA ASN A 138 -0.40 19.56 2.76
C ASN A 138 -1.83 19.71 3.31
N PHE A 139 -2.83 19.89 2.43
CA PHE A 139 -4.21 20.13 2.85
C PHE A 139 -4.84 18.88 3.45
N GLY A 140 -5.56 19.08 4.55
CA GLY A 140 -6.36 18.03 5.16
C GLY A 140 -7.56 17.69 4.28
N PHE A 141 -8.04 16.45 4.39
CA PHE A 141 -9.25 16.06 3.68
C PHE A 141 -10.50 16.55 4.42
N ALA A 142 -11.56 16.84 3.66
CA ALA A 142 -12.87 17.22 4.19
C ALA A 142 -13.96 16.85 3.18
N MET A 143 -15.21 16.85 3.64
CA MET A 143 -16.36 17.01 2.75
C MET A 143 -16.46 18.49 2.36
N LEU A 144 -16.52 18.78 1.06
CA LEU A 144 -16.61 20.14 0.53
C LEU A 144 -17.91 20.28 -0.29
N GLY A 145 -18.58 21.43 -0.16
CA GLY A 145 -19.80 21.75 -0.93
C GLY A 145 -19.52 22.30 -2.33
N GLY A 146 -18.26 22.29 -2.79
CA GLY A 146 -17.84 22.87 -4.07
C GLY A 146 -18.18 22.00 -5.29
N SER A 147 -18.25 22.63 -6.47
CA SER A 147 -18.54 21.94 -7.74
C SER A 147 -17.39 21.02 -8.16
N SER A 148 -17.72 19.75 -8.40
CA SER A 148 -16.85 18.82 -9.12
C SER A 148 -16.59 19.36 -10.54
N GLY A 149 -15.35 19.32 -11.02
CA GLY A 149 -15.01 19.73 -12.40
C GLY A 149 -13.70 20.50 -12.57
N GLN A 150 -13.02 20.87 -11.48
CA GLN A 150 -11.69 21.52 -11.51
C GLN A 150 -10.66 20.78 -12.37
N TYR A 151 -10.84 19.47 -12.53
CA TYR A 151 -9.92 18.57 -13.23
C TYR A 151 -10.61 17.74 -14.32
N GLY A 152 -11.68 18.26 -14.94
CA GLY A 152 -12.46 17.52 -15.94
C GLY A 152 -13.33 16.45 -15.29
N GLN A 153 -13.22 15.20 -15.75
CA GLN A 153 -14.01 14.08 -15.20
C GLN A 153 -13.52 13.58 -13.84
N CYS A 154 -12.28 13.92 -13.44
CA CYS A 154 -11.81 13.60 -12.10
C CYS A 154 -12.54 14.44 -11.04
N ARG A 155 -13.25 13.76 -10.13
CA ARG A 155 -14.10 14.38 -9.10
C ARG A 155 -13.34 14.92 -7.88
N MET A 156 -12.01 15.01 -7.98
CA MET A 156 -11.18 15.61 -6.93
C MET A 156 -11.53 17.09 -6.81
N VAL A 157 -11.67 17.58 -5.58
CA VAL A 157 -11.89 19.00 -5.31
C VAL A 157 -10.81 19.50 -4.38
N VAL A 158 -10.22 20.65 -4.70
CA VAL A 158 -9.25 21.36 -3.87
C VAL A 158 -9.78 22.77 -3.64
N ASP A 159 -10.04 23.07 -2.37
CA ASP A 159 -10.34 24.41 -1.90
C ASP A 159 -9.05 25.05 -1.35
N PHE A 160 -8.44 25.90 -2.17
CA PHE A 160 -7.20 26.59 -1.82
C PHE A 160 -7.38 27.62 -0.70
N GLN A 161 -8.56 28.23 -0.58
CA GLN A 161 -8.85 29.22 0.46
C GLN A 161 -9.04 28.54 1.82
N ALA A 162 -9.85 27.48 1.86
CA ALA A 162 -10.05 26.69 3.06
C ALA A 162 -8.85 25.76 3.38
N ARG A 163 -7.92 25.59 2.43
CA ARG A 163 -6.79 24.64 2.52
C ARG A 163 -7.27 23.22 2.81
N LYS A 164 -8.29 22.79 2.06
CA LYS A 164 -8.91 21.47 2.17
C LYS A 164 -9.02 20.81 0.81
N ALA A 165 -9.04 19.48 0.82
CA ALA A 165 -9.32 18.69 -0.36
C ALA A 165 -10.47 17.71 -0.09
N MET A 166 -11.30 17.45 -1.09
CA MET A 166 -12.28 16.37 -1.07
C MET A 166 -11.89 15.35 -2.13
N PRO A 167 -11.49 14.13 -1.75
CA PRO A 167 -11.14 13.10 -2.71
C PRO A 167 -12.41 12.51 -3.34
N PRO A 168 -12.29 11.92 -4.55
CA PRO A 168 -13.37 11.18 -5.16
C PRO A 168 -13.89 10.06 -4.26
N GLU A 169 -15.18 9.78 -4.38
CA GLU A 169 -15.90 8.87 -3.50
C GLU A 169 -15.27 7.47 -3.45
N GLU A 170 -14.87 6.98 -4.62
CA GLU A 170 -14.24 5.68 -4.85
C GLU A 170 -12.97 5.43 -4.02
N VAL A 171 -12.31 6.49 -3.53
CA VAL A 171 -11.09 6.38 -2.71
C VAL A 171 -11.22 6.92 -1.29
N ARG A 172 -12.40 7.41 -0.88
CA ARG A 172 -12.61 7.95 0.49
C ARG A 172 -12.32 6.91 1.57
N GLY A 173 -12.75 5.67 1.37
CA GLY A 173 -12.46 4.57 2.29
C GLY A 173 -10.95 4.30 2.42
N ALA A 174 -10.24 4.22 1.29
CA ALA A 174 -8.79 4.00 1.28
C ALA A 174 -8.04 5.17 1.94
N VAL A 175 -8.41 6.41 1.64
CA VAL A 175 -7.86 7.61 2.29
C VAL A 175 -8.06 7.53 3.80
N ALA A 176 -9.28 7.24 4.26
CA ALA A 176 -9.59 7.14 5.68
C ALA A 176 -8.74 6.08 6.40
N ARG A 177 -8.61 4.88 5.82
CA ARG A 177 -7.80 3.79 6.40
C ARG A 177 -6.31 4.11 6.44
N ILE A 178 -5.79 4.82 5.44
CA ILE A 178 -4.39 5.26 5.44
C ILE A 178 -4.16 6.35 6.49
N GLN A 179 -5.08 7.32 6.58
CA GLN A 179 -5.04 8.37 7.61
C GLN A 179 -5.05 7.77 9.02
N LEU A 180 -6.03 6.93 9.34
CA LEU A 180 -6.15 6.28 10.65
C LEU A 180 -4.90 5.45 10.98
N TYR A 181 -4.44 4.61 10.04
CA TYR A 181 -3.23 3.82 10.18
C TYR A 181 -1.98 4.64 10.50
N MET A 182 -1.70 5.66 9.69
CA MET A 182 -0.50 6.47 9.84
C MET A 182 -0.52 7.26 11.15
N HIS A 183 -1.69 7.79 11.53
CA HIS A 183 -1.84 8.52 12.78
C HIS A 183 -1.62 7.63 14.00
N ASP A 184 -2.18 6.42 14.01
CA ASP A 184 -2.04 5.50 15.14
C ASP A 184 -0.64 4.88 15.20
N ARG A 185 -0.10 4.42 14.06
CA ARG A 185 1.21 3.76 14.00
C ARG A 185 2.35 4.67 14.42
N TYR A 186 2.29 5.94 14.04
CA TYR A 186 3.37 6.90 14.28
C TYR A 186 3.03 7.91 15.39
N GLY A 187 1.93 7.73 16.11
CA GLY A 187 1.52 8.60 17.21
C GLY A 187 1.32 10.06 16.79
N LEU A 188 0.83 10.30 15.57
CA LEU A 188 0.65 11.64 15.03
C LEU A 188 -0.66 12.23 15.54
N ARG A 189 -0.65 13.51 15.94
CA ARG A 189 -1.86 14.21 16.39
C ARG A 189 -2.91 14.24 15.28
N LEU A 190 -4.11 13.76 15.59
CA LEU A 190 -5.29 13.85 14.72
C LEU A 190 -6.38 14.60 15.47
N SER A 191 -6.97 15.61 14.84
CA SER A 191 -8.06 16.35 15.46
C SER A 191 -9.28 15.44 15.68
N ARG A 192 -10.12 15.75 16.67
CA ARG A 192 -11.34 14.98 16.91
C ARG A 192 -12.26 14.97 15.68
N GLN A 193 -12.37 16.12 15.01
CA GLN A 193 -13.18 16.26 13.79
C GLN A 193 -12.65 15.37 12.65
N ASP A 194 -11.35 15.42 12.38
CA ASP A 194 -10.76 14.62 11.30
C ASP A 194 -10.84 13.12 11.63
N ARG A 195 -10.63 12.72 12.89
CA ARG A 195 -10.81 11.33 13.31
C ARG A 195 -12.24 10.85 13.08
N GLN A 196 -13.24 11.63 13.49
CA GLN A 196 -14.66 11.30 13.26
C GLN A 196 -14.98 11.18 11.76
N LEU A 197 -14.45 12.08 10.94
CA LEU A 197 -14.60 12.02 9.48
C LEU A 197 -14.02 10.71 8.91
N TYR A 198 -12.78 10.37 9.26
CA TYR A 198 -12.14 9.17 8.71
C TYR A 198 -12.76 7.90 9.26
N GLU A 199 -13.19 7.85 10.51
CA GLU A 199 -13.94 6.71 11.04
C GLU A 199 -15.30 6.53 10.32
N ALA A 200 -16.00 7.64 10.03
CA ALA A 200 -17.24 7.59 9.26
C ALA A 200 -16.99 7.10 7.82
N TRP A 201 -15.98 7.62 7.13
CA TRP A 201 -15.61 7.17 5.79
C TRP A 201 -15.13 5.72 5.77
N ASN A 202 -14.38 5.27 6.78
CA ASN A 202 -13.96 3.87 6.87
C ASN A 202 -15.16 2.91 6.98
N ARG A 203 -16.20 3.30 7.73
CA ARG A 203 -17.44 2.53 7.85
C ARG A 203 -18.30 2.60 6.58
N GLN A 204 -18.42 3.77 5.99
CA GLN A 204 -19.31 4.02 4.85
C GLN A 204 -18.76 3.44 3.53
N TYR A 205 -17.45 3.47 3.34
CA TYR A 205 -16.80 3.03 2.10
C TYR A 205 -15.98 1.75 2.37
N PRO A 206 -16.58 0.56 2.13
CA PRO A 206 -15.99 -0.71 2.52
C PRO A 206 -14.66 -0.99 1.80
N VAL A 207 -13.87 -1.88 2.38
CA VAL A 207 -12.58 -2.28 1.82
C VAL A 207 -12.78 -2.98 0.48
N SER A 208 -12.10 -2.48 -0.55
CA SER A 208 -12.12 -3.08 -1.89
C SER A 208 -11.18 -4.29 -2.01
N ALA A 209 -11.39 -5.11 -3.04
CA ALA A 209 -10.45 -6.19 -3.38
C ALA A 209 -9.05 -5.65 -3.74
N ARG A 210 -9.00 -4.48 -4.40
CA ARG A 210 -7.77 -3.76 -4.74
C ARG A 210 -6.98 -3.38 -3.50
N GLU A 211 -7.65 -2.85 -2.48
CA GLU A 211 -7.03 -2.53 -1.19
C GLU A 211 -6.53 -3.76 -0.44
N ARG A 212 -7.32 -4.85 -0.39
CA ARG A 212 -6.87 -6.11 0.22
C ARG A 212 -5.64 -6.70 -0.48
N ARG A 213 -5.57 -6.60 -1.81
CA ARG A 213 -4.39 -7.02 -2.59
C ARG A 213 -3.18 -6.16 -2.23
N ARG A 214 -3.32 -4.83 -2.35
CA ARG A 214 -2.26 -3.87 -2.02
C ARG A 214 -1.77 -4.04 -0.58
N ASN A 215 -2.66 -4.24 0.39
CA ASN A 215 -2.30 -4.44 1.80
C ASN A 215 -1.44 -5.69 2.02
N ARG A 216 -1.78 -6.80 1.35
CA ARG A 216 -0.99 -8.04 1.40
C ARG A 216 0.39 -7.87 0.76
N GLU A 217 0.44 -7.27 -0.43
CA GLU A 217 1.72 -7.03 -1.12
C GLU A 217 2.64 -6.11 -0.31
N ILE A 218 2.10 -5.00 0.21
CA ILE A 218 2.84 -4.09 1.09
C ILE A 218 3.30 -4.82 2.34
N ALA A 219 2.44 -5.62 2.97
CA ALA A 219 2.80 -6.35 4.17
C ALA A 219 3.94 -7.36 3.94
N CYS A 220 4.04 -7.95 2.75
CA CYS A 220 5.21 -8.78 2.39
C CYS A 220 6.51 -7.99 2.18
N ARG A 221 6.43 -6.66 2.04
CA ARG A 221 7.61 -5.76 1.94
C ARG A 221 7.93 -5.07 3.26
N MET A 222 6.91 -4.76 4.05
CA MET A 222 7.03 -4.04 5.33
C MET A 222 7.09 -5.00 6.53
N GLY A 223 6.55 -6.21 6.43
CA GLY A 223 6.44 -7.13 7.57
C GLY A 223 5.23 -6.86 8.47
N TRP A 224 4.30 -6.00 8.04
CA TRP A 224 3.02 -5.76 8.72
C TRP A 224 1.96 -5.21 7.74
N GLY A 225 0.70 -5.54 8.01
CA GLY A 225 -0.45 -4.97 7.29
C GLY A 225 -0.97 -3.68 7.92
N ASN A 226 -1.82 -2.97 7.18
CA ASN A 226 -2.69 -1.94 7.70
C ASN A 226 -3.93 -2.61 8.36
N PRO A 227 -4.08 -2.56 9.69
CA PRO A 227 -5.17 -3.23 10.40
C PRO A 227 -6.55 -2.67 10.03
N TYR A 228 -6.63 -1.42 9.53
CA TYR A 228 -7.89 -0.84 9.06
C TYR A 228 -8.36 -1.41 7.72
N VAL A 229 -7.47 -2.05 6.95
CA VAL A 229 -7.82 -2.78 5.71
C VAL A 229 -8.20 -4.23 6.01
N GLY A 230 -7.57 -4.81 7.03
CA GLY A 230 -7.81 -6.18 7.50
C GLY A 230 -6.51 -6.93 7.78
N GLU A 231 -6.67 -8.13 8.33
CA GLU A 231 -5.54 -9.01 8.67
C GLU A 231 -4.78 -9.48 7.42
N VAL A 232 -3.49 -9.75 7.61
CA VAL A 232 -2.60 -10.29 6.59
C VAL A 232 -1.90 -11.53 7.14
N GLU A 233 -2.01 -12.62 6.39
CA GLU A 233 -1.25 -13.84 6.63
C GLU A 233 0.21 -13.68 6.18
N LEU A 234 1.04 -13.06 7.01
CA LEU A 234 2.46 -12.79 6.70
C LEU A 234 3.27 -14.07 6.38
N TRP A 235 2.85 -15.23 6.89
CA TRP A 235 3.48 -16.52 6.60
C TRP A 235 3.36 -16.92 5.11
N ARG A 236 2.43 -16.31 4.36
CA ARG A 236 2.33 -16.47 2.90
C ARG A 236 3.28 -15.56 2.12
N CYS A 237 4.09 -14.76 2.78
CA CYS A 237 5.13 -13.97 2.11
C CYS A 237 6.37 -14.86 1.86
N GLY A 238 6.97 -14.77 0.67
CA GLY A 238 8.20 -15.52 0.33
C GLY A 238 7.98 -16.97 -0.12
N PHE A 239 9.00 -17.81 0.02
CA PHE A 239 9.04 -19.18 -0.51
C PHE A 239 7.93 -20.10 0.08
N ALA A 240 7.58 -19.91 1.35
CA ALA A 240 6.48 -20.64 2.00
C ALA A 240 5.11 -20.34 1.36
N GLY A 241 4.88 -19.10 0.91
CA GLY A 241 3.68 -18.73 0.16
C GLY A 241 3.64 -19.32 -1.25
N ALA A 242 4.78 -19.35 -1.94
CA ALA A 242 4.89 -19.96 -3.26
C ALA A 242 4.61 -21.48 -3.20
N MET A 243 5.17 -22.17 -2.19
CA MET A 243 4.95 -23.59 -1.98
C MET A 243 3.52 -23.93 -1.56
N THR A 244 2.91 -23.15 -0.66
CA THR A 244 1.50 -23.37 -0.27
C THR A 244 0.53 -23.04 -1.41
N GLY A 245 0.80 -22.00 -2.21
CA GLY A 245 0.05 -21.72 -3.44
C GLY A 245 0.10 -22.88 -4.43
N LEU A 246 1.29 -23.43 -4.69
CA LEU A 246 1.46 -24.57 -5.59
C LEU A 246 0.72 -25.82 -5.08
N LEU A 247 0.79 -26.09 -3.78
CA LEU A 247 0.11 -27.21 -3.12
C LEU A 247 -1.42 -27.05 -3.15
N ASP A 248 -1.94 -25.85 -2.94
CA ASP A 248 -3.37 -25.57 -3.02
C ASP A 248 -3.90 -25.72 -4.44
N THR A 249 -3.14 -25.27 -5.45
CA THR A 249 -3.48 -25.47 -6.86
C THR A 249 -3.46 -26.96 -7.23
N ALA A 250 -2.42 -27.70 -6.80
CA ALA A 250 -2.34 -29.14 -7.03
C ALA A 250 -3.51 -29.89 -6.37
N ARG A 251 -3.89 -29.53 -5.14
CA ARG A 251 -5.05 -30.12 -4.45
C ARG A 251 -6.37 -29.87 -5.18
N ARG A 252 -6.57 -28.67 -5.73
CA ARG A 252 -7.78 -28.36 -6.52
C ARG A 252 -7.82 -29.20 -7.80
N LEU A 253 -6.73 -29.23 -8.55
CA LEU A 253 -6.65 -30.02 -9.78
C LEU A 253 -6.90 -31.51 -9.52
N ILE A 254 -6.33 -32.07 -8.46
CA ILE A 254 -6.56 -33.47 -8.07
C ILE A 254 -8.04 -33.70 -7.73
N ARG A 255 -8.66 -32.79 -6.97
CA ARG A 255 -10.08 -32.88 -6.62
C ARG A 255 -10.97 -32.82 -7.86
N ASP A 256 -10.76 -31.82 -8.71
CA ASP A 256 -11.55 -31.64 -9.94
C ASP A 256 -11.39 -32.84 -10.90
N THR A 257 -10.21 -33.44 -10.94
CA THR A 257 -9.95 -34.67 -11.72
C THR A 257 -10.67 -35.88 -11.13
N LEU A 258 -10.64 -36.03 -9.80
CA LEU A 258 -11.36 -37.11 -9.10
C LEU A 258 -12.87 -36.99 -9.28
N ASP A 259 -13.42 -35.78 -9.16
CA ASP A 259 -14.85 -35.53 -9.34
C ASP A 259 -15.30 -35.86 -10.77
N ASN A 260 -14.53 -35.45 -11.78
CA ASN A 260 -14.79 -35.82 -13.18
C ASN A 260 -14.68 -37.34 -13.45
N LEU A 261 -13.74 -38.03 -12.80
CA LEU A 261 -13.61 -39.49 -12.90
C LEU A 261 -14.79 -40.22 -12.23
N LEU A 262 -15.31 -39.69 -11.14
CA LEU A 262 -16.48 -40.26 -10.46
C LEU A 262 -17.77 -40.05 -11.27
N ASP A 263 -17.93 -38.91 -11.94
CA ASP A 263 -19.09 -38.62 -12.79
C ASP A 263 -19.13 -39.44 -14.08
N THR A 264 -17.99 -39.99 -14.52
CA THR A 264 -17.90 -40.84 -15.73
C THR A 264 -18.13 -42.33 -15.43
N LEU A 265 -18.29 -42.72 -14.16
CA LEU A 265 -18.64 -44.10 -13.82
C LEU A 265 -20.12 -44.38 -14.12
N PRO A 266 -20.45 -45.52 -14.75
CA PRO A 266 -21.83 -45.87 -15.05
C PRO A 266 -22.62 -46.05 -13.74
N LYS A 267 -23.67 -45.24 -13.58
CA LYS A 267 -24.63 -45.37 -12.47
C LYS A 267 -25.34 -46.71 -12.63
N ARG A 268 -25.14 -47.61 -11.65
CA ARG A 268 -25.91 -48.86 -11.54
C ARG A 268 -27.32 -48.58 -11.03
#